data_AF-A0A2S2PUW8-F1
#
_entry.id   AF-A0A2S2PUW8-F1
#
_cell.length_a   1.000
_cell.length_b   1.000
_cell.length_c   1.000
_cell.angle_alpha   90.00
_cell.angle_beta   90.00
_cell.angle_gamma   90.00
#
_symmetry.space_group_name_H-M   'P 1'
#
loop_
_entity.id
_entity.type
_entity.pdbx_description
1 polymer ?
#
loop_
_entity_poly.entity_id
_entity_poly.type
_entity_poly.pdbx_seq_one_letter_code
_entity_poly.pdbx_strand_id
1 'polypeptide(L)'
;MVNNSGDVGREQVTTTFISLPSSIQFKLSTINPQNNDRQCFKWSILAKYVTGRNRCRIGDNYYRHAYKYDFTGLSFPTPLCEVKIFERKNPTVSVNVYGLEKKTNLRLKSVSYIVFPLKVNDEEKVDHFDLLYITDNENGHYIFINNFSRLVRSQSSKHKDSRVFCKRCFTSFDCRELKYKKNGQAGLDDHMKICGAHKPILPVMPKEGECVEFKTWKNTVRHPFVIYADFEALLVKTNEKKGESTQIIQRHEAMSYGFMVKASEDVPADLLIQHEIPTGPVIYRGSENETDVAKHFVEAVVDVARKIEGLMKTNIPLIMTEGEEKTHQECRVCNLCKCSIAGGEKVRDHDHLTDKFRQSLCSSCNLELQQPKFVPVFFHNLSNYDSHLIVTELGYDTKTINVIPNSEEKFISFSKYISS
;
A
#
# COMPACT_ATOMS: atom_id res chain seq x y z
N MET A 1 6.37 76.97 -4.85
CA MET A 1 7.17 76.10 -5.74
C MET A 1 7.86 75.07 -4.86
N VAL A 2 7.23 73.90 -4.72
CA VAL A 2 7.77 72.77 -3.95
C VAL A 2 8.00 71.66 -4.97
N ASN A 3 9.27 71.33 -5.20
CA ASN A 3 9.66 70.28 -6.12
C ASN A 3 9.45 68.91 -5.44
N ASN A 4 8.54 68.13 -6.02
CA ASN A 4 8.43 66.69 -5.79
C ASN A 4 9.61 65.97 -6.45
N SER A 5 10.48 65.36 -5.66
CA SER A 5 11.37 64.28 -6.09
C SER A 5 10.85 62.98 -5.49
N GLY A 6 10.17 62.20 -6.33
CA GLY A 6 9.66 60.87 -5.98
C GLY A 6 10.80 59.88 -5.82
N ASP A 7 10.87 59.29 -4.63
CA ASP A 7 11.72 58.15 -4.31
C ASP A 7 11.05 56.89 -4.89
N VAL A 8 11.56 56.41 -6.02
CA VAL A 8 11.12 55.16 -6.65
C VAL A 8 11.74 54.02 -5.85
N GLY A 9 10.92 53.36 -5.04
CA GLY A 9 11.29 52.21 -4.23
C GLY A 9 11.99 51.14 -5.06
N ARG A 10 13.22 50.81 -4.66
CA ARG A 10 13.92 49.60 -5.11
C ARG A 10 13.18 48.40 -4.54
N GLU A 11 12.46 47.65 -5.38
CA GLU A 11 12.01 46.29 -5.06
C GLU A 11 13.23 45.46 -4.64
N GLN A 12 13.24 44.98 -3.39
CA GLN A 12 14.24 44.05 -2.90
C GLN A 12 14.07 42.72 -3.65
N VAL A 13 14.93 42.48 -4.65
CA VAL A 13 14.95 41.22 -5.41
C VAL A 13 15.51 40.12 -4.51
N THR A 14 14.63 39.33 -3.89
CA THR A 14 15.01 38.15 -3.11
C THR A 14 15.48 37.04 -4.06
N THR A 15 16.75 36.65 -3.96
CA THR A 15 17.33 35.51 -4.69
C THR A 15 16.80 34.18 -4.14
N THR A 16 16.59 33.20 -5.03
CA THR A 16 16.29 31.81 -4.63
C THR A 16 17.51 30.89 -4.66
N PHE A 17 18.72 31.43 -4.85
CA PHE A 17 19.92 30.61 -4.98
C PHE A 17 20.23 29.86 -3.69
N ILE A 18 20.36 28.54 -3.78
CA ILE A 18 20.77 27.68 -2.66
C ILE A 18 22.07 26.97 -3.04
N SER A 19 23.08 27.07 -2.16
CA SER A 19 24.35 26.38 -2.34
C SER A 19 24.21 24.87 -2.09
N LEU A 20 24.81 24.05 -2.96
CA LEU A 20 24.84 22.60 -2.76
C LEU A 20 25.78 22.22 -1.61
N PRO A 21 25.47 21.16 -0.86
CA PRO A 21 26.44 20.55 0.05
C PRO A 21 27.72 20.14 -0.70
N SER A 22 28.88 20.36 -0.10
CA SER A 22 30.18 20.13 -0.75
C SER A 22 30.32 18.70 -1.28
N SER A 23 29.80 17.70 -0.56
CA SER A 23 29.81 16.29 -0.98
C SER A 23 29.06 16.01 -2.29
N ILE A 24 28.05 16.82 -2.63
CA ILE A 24 27.34 16.75 -3.91
C ILE A 24 28.05 17.60 -4.96
N GLN A 25 28.50 18.80 -4.59
CA GLN A 25 29.23 19.69 -5.50
C GLN A 25 30.51 19.07 -6.04
N PHE A 26 31.30 18.40 -5.18
CA PHE A 26 32.53 17.71 -5.58
C PHE A 26 32.31 16.53 -6.53
N LYS A 27 31.09 16.03 -6.67
CA LYS A 27 30.78 15.01 -7.69
C LYS A 27 30.86 15.59 -9.10
N LEU A 28 30.83 16.91 -9.30
CA LEU A 28 30.85 17.54 -10.63
C LEU A 28 29.80 16.90 -11.58
N SER A 29 28.61 16.62 -11.04
CA SER A 29 27.48 15.94 -11.72
C SER A 29 26.28 16.87 -11.93
N THR A 30 26.39 18.11 -11.45
CA THR A 30 25.37 19.13 -11.51
C THR A 30 25.97 20.45 -11.99
N ILE A 31 25.12 21.32 -12.55
CA ILE A 31 25.41 22.73 -12.80
C ILE A 31 24.38 23.50 -11.98
N ASN A 32 24.85 24.31 -11.04
CA ASN A 32 24.01 25.13 -10.17
C ASN A 32 24.16 26.60 -10.60
N PRO A 33 23.25 27.14 -11.45
CA PRO A 33 23.31 28.53 -11.88
C PRO A 33 23.09 29.47 -10.69
N GLN A 34 24.01 30.41 -10.51
CA GLN A 34 23.96 31.45 -9.47
C GLN A 34 23.03 32.57 -9.91
N ASN A 35 21.75 32.44 -9.57
CA ASN A 35 20.72 33.40 -9.92
C ASN A 35 20.51 34.48 -8.85
N ASN A 36 20.28 35.71 -9.29
CA ASN A 36 19.94 36.85 -8.43
C ASN A 36 18.44 37.19 -8.50
N ASP A 37 17.62 36.25 -8.96
CA ASP A 37 16.18 36.38 -9.17
C ASP A 37 15.44 35.16 -8.62
N ARG A 38 14.15 35.00 -8.95
CA ARG A 38 13.34 33.82 -8.59
C ARG A 38 13.17 32.81 -9.74
N GLN A 39 14.01 32.89 -10.77
CA GLN A 39 13.88 32.11 -12.03
C GLN A 39 14.81 30.89 -12.08
N CYS A 40 15.17 30.29 -10.94
CA CYS A 40 16.09 29.15 -10.87
C CYS A 40 15.71 27.97 -11.78
N PHE A 41 14.41 27.70 -11.97
CA PHE A 41 13.90 26.68 -12.90
C PHE A 41 14.33 26.96 -14.35
N LYS A 42 14.07 28.18 -14.84
CA LYS A 42 14.46 28.64 -16.18
C LYS A 42 15.97 28.51 -16.37
N TRP A 43 16.75 29.03 -15.42
CA TRP A 43 18.21 28.97 -15.51
C TRP A 43 18.73 27.53 -15.50
N SER A 44 18.13 26.64 -14.73
CA SER A 44 18.48 25.21 -14.72
C SER A 44 18.18 24.50 -16.04
N ILE A 45 17.05 24.80 -16.69
CA ILE A 45 16.76 24.28 -18.03
C ILE A 45 17.80 24.77 -19.04
N LEU A 46 18.11 26.07 -19.03
CA LEU A 46 19.06 26.67 -19.97
C LEU A 46 20.51 26.22 -19.74
N ALA A 47 20.85 25.77 -18.52
CA ALA A 47 22.18 25.28 -18.17
C ALA A 47 22.67 24.11 -19.05
N LYS A 48 21.75 23.35 -19.67
CA LYS A 48 22.06 22.29 -20.64
C LYS A 48 22.90 22.79 -21.82
N TYR A 49 22.69 24.04 -22.24
CA TYR A 49 23.34 24.64 -23.41
C TYR A 49 24.60 25.45 -23.07
N VAL A 50 24.87 25.66 -21.79
CA VAL A 50 25.97 26.52 -21.35
C VAL A 50 27.28 25.73 -21.34
N THR A 51 28.22 26.18 -22.16
CA THR A 51 29.56 25.60 -22.29
C THR A 51 30.64 26.50 -21.67
N GLY A 52 31.84 25.96 -21.44
CA GLY A 52 32.98 26.70 -20.88
C GLY A 52 33.26 26.46 -19.40
N ARG A 53 34.16 27.26 -18.81
CA ARG A 53 34.61 27.11 -17.41
C ARG A 53 33.61 27.69 -16.40
N ASN A 54 32.94 28.79 -16.75
CA ASN A 54 32.06 29.54 -15.84
C ASN A 54 30.58 29.16 -16.00
N ARG A 55 30.26 27.86 -16.03
CA ARG A 55 28.88 27.38 -16.25
C ARG A 55 27.92 27.76 -15.14
N CYS A 56 28.39 27.98 -13.92
CA CYS A 56 27.53 28.38 -12.80
C CYS A 56 27.18 29.87 -12.81
N ARG A 57 27.91 30.73 -13.55
CA ARG A 57 27.64 32.17 -13.56
C ARG A 57 26.65 32.51 -14.67
N ILE A 58 25.57 33.19 -14.29
CA ILE A 58 24.57 33.68 -15.24
C ILE A 58 25.06 34.97 -15.88
N GLY A 59 25.02 35.01 -17.21
CA GLY A 59 25.46 36.13 -18.05
C GLY A 59 25.07 35.86 -19.50
N ASP A 60 25.78 36.45 -20.45
CA ASP A 60 25.48 36.32 -21.89
C ASP A 60 25.46 34.86 -22.39
N ASN A 61 26.18 33.98 -21.70
CA ASN A 61 26.16 32.53 -21.92
C ASN A 61 24.78 31.89 -21.70
N TYR A 62 23.97 32.44 -20.78
CA TYR A 62 22.59 32.01 -20.54
C TYR A 62 21.58 32.83 -21.35
N TYR A 63 21.72 34.16 -21.40
CA TYR A 63 20.75 35.04 -22.05
C TYR A 63 20.58 34.74 -23.55
N ARG A 64 21.65 34.32 -24.25
CA ARG A 64 21.58 33.89 -25.66
C ARG A 64 20.64 32.70 -25.90
N HIS A 65 20.31 31.95 -24.85
CA HIS A 65 19.45 30.77 -24.90
C HIS A 65 18.04 31.05 -24.35
N ALA A 66 17.74 32.26 -23.88
CA ALA A 66 16.50 32.59 -23.19
C ALA A 66 15.22 32.29 -23.99
N TYR A 67 15.29 32.36 -25.33
CA TYR A 67 14.17 32.14 -26.24
C TYR A 67 14.02 30.68 -26.72
N LYS A 68 14.83 29.73 -26.21
CA LYS A 68 14.76 28.32 -26.64
C LYS A 68 13.47 27.60 -26.23
N TYR A 69 12.83 28.05 -25.16
CA TYR A 69 11.61 27.43 -24.61
C TYR A 69 10.60 28.47 -24.21
N ASP A 70 9.34 28.06 -24.22
CA ASP A 70 8.26 28.86 -23.67
C ASP A 70 8.14 28.65 -22.15
N PHE A 71 8.42 29.70 -21.38
CA PHE A 71 8.26 29.76 -19.93
C PHE A 71 7.05 30.60 -19.50
N THR A 72 6.20 31.05 -20.43
CA THR A 72 5.03 31.88 -20.12
C THR A 72 4.06 31.12 -19.21
N GLY A 73 3.30 31.83 -18.37
CA GLY A 73 2.29 31.23 -17.49
C GLY A 73 2.84 30.30 -16.39
N LEU A 74 4.15 30.31 -16.17
CA LEU A 74 4.76 29.75 -14.96
C LEU A 74 4.88 30.84 -13.89
N SER A 75 4.63 30.45 -12.66
CA SER A 75 4.94 31.24 -11.47
C SER A 75 6.45 31.20 -11.21
N PHE A 76 6.98 32.24 -10.58
CA PHE A 76 8.37 32.30 -10.15
C PHE A 76 8.47 32.62 -8.65
N PRO A 77 9.09 31.75 -7.83
CA PRO A 77 9.72 30.47 -8.18
C PRO A 77 8.70 29.43 -8.64
N THR A 78 9.08 28.64 -9.64
CA THR A 78 8.18 27.65 -10.26
C THR A 78 7.94 26.48 -9.32
N PRO A 79 6.70 26.25 -8.85
CA PRO A 79 6.38 25.10 -8.02
C PRO A 79 6.52 23.78 -8.79
N LEU A 80 6.75 22.67 -8.08
CA LEU A 80 6.90 21.34 -8.70
C LEU A 80 5.67 20.92 -9.53
N CYS A 81 4.46 21.32 -9.12
CA CYS A 81 3.23 21.03 -9.86
C CYS A 81 3.17 21.73 -11.23
N GLU A 82 3.80 22.89 -11.37
CA GLU A 82 3.81 23.67 -12.61
C GLU A 82 4.83 23.19 -13.63
N VAL A 83 5.75 22.28 -13.28
CA VAL A 83 6.67 21.64 -14.24
C VAL A 83 5.88 20.95 -15.38
N LYS A 84 4.69 20.42 -15.07
CA LYS A 84 3.79 19.85 -16.09
C LYS A 84 3.23 20.90 -17.05
N ILE A 85 3.08 22.16 -16.62
CA ILE A 85 2.68 23.27 -17.50
C ILE A 85 3.78 23.54 -18.51
N PHE A 86 5.04 23.59 -18.06
CA PHE A 86 6.21 23.76 -18.93
C PHE A 86 6.31 22.64 -19.98
N GLU A 87 6.14 21.38 -19.59
CA GLU A 87 6.16 20.23 -20.52
C GLU A 87 5.01 20.26 -21.52
N ARG A 88 3.82 20.78 -21.14
CA ARG A 88 2.69 20.96 -22.06
C ARG A 88 2.96 22.05 -23.10
N LYS A 89 3.64 23.13 -22.71
CA LYS A 89 4.00 24.24 -23.60
C LYS A 89 5.17 23.92 -24.53
N ASN A 90 6.00 22.94 -24.17
CA ASN A 90 7.14 22.49 -24.95
C ASN A 90 6.99 20.99 -25.26
N PRO A 91 6.21 20.60 -26.29
CA PRO A 91 5.77 19.21 -26.48
C PRO A 91 6.89 18.18 -26.67
N THR A 92 8.07 18.60 -27.13
CA THR A 92 9.26 17.74 -27.30
C THR A 92 10.09 17.55 -26.04
N VAL A 93 9.70 18.21 -24.94
CA VAL A 93 10.45 18.26 -23.68
C VAL A 93 9.84 17.33 -22.63
N SER A 94 10.72 16.67 -21.86
CA SER A 94 10.35 16.02 -20.60
C SER A 94 11.37 16.31 -19.49
N VAL A 95 10.88 16.51 -18.27
CA VAL A 95 11.64 16.94 -17.10
C VAL A 95 11.43 15.97 -15.94
N ASN A 96 12.49 15.28 -15.54
CA ASN A 96 12.56 14.57 -14.28
C ASN A 96 13.07 15.51 -13.18
N VAL A 97 12.53 15.37 -11.98
CA VAL A 97 12.92 16.13 -10.78
C VAL A 97 13.22 15.17 -9.64
N TYR A 98 14.37 15.35 -9.01
CA TYR A 98 14.83 14.56 -7.87
C TYR A 98 15.04 15.45 -6.65
N GLY A 99 14.76 14.93 -5.45
CA GLY A 99 15.03 15.59 -4.18
C GLY A 99 16.37 15.18 -3.59
N LEU A 100 16.81 15.90 -2.55
CA LEU A 100 18.01 15.59 -1.79
C LEU A 100 17.68 15.50 -0.29
N GLU A 101 17.87 14.33 0.31
CA GLU A 101 17.65 14.09 1.73
C GLU A 101 18.98 14.01 2.48
N LYS A 102 19.07 14.69 3.63
CA LYS A 102 20.24 14.62 4.52
C LYS A 102 20.09 13.42 5.45
N LYS A 103 21.01 12.45 5.37
CA LYS A 103 21.12 11.34 6.32
C LYS A 103 22.30 11.53 7.26
N THR A 104 22.01 11.55 8.55
CA THR A 104 23.03 11.65 9.59
C THR A 104 23.34 10.27 10.14
N ASN A 105 24.58 9.82 10.00
CA ASN A 105 25.04 8.59 10.63
C ASN A 105 25.51 8.91 12.06
N LEU A 106 24.69 8.59 13.05
CA LEU A 106 24.96 8.88 14.47
C LEU A 106 26.22 8.19 14.99
N ARG A 107 26.59 7.02 14.43
CA ARG A 107 27.78 6.25 14.87
C ARG A 107 29.09 6.84 14.34
N LEU A 108 29.09 7.33 13.09
CA LEU A 108 30.27 7.86 12.42
C LEU A 108 30.38 9.39 12.46
N LYS A 109 29.42 10.08 13.10
CA LYS A 109 29.26 11.54 13.07
C LYS A 109 29.40 12.13 11.65
N SER A 110 28.97 11.36 10.65
CA SER A 110 29.10 11.72 9.24
C SER A 110 27.74 12.05 8.64
N VAL A 111 27.74 13.04 7.74
CA VAL A 111 26.55 13.45 6.99
C VAL A 111 26.69 12.91 5.58
N SER A 112 25.70 12.16 5.13
CA SER A 112 25.55 11.75 3.74
C SER A 112 24.27 12.34 3.16
N TYR A 113 24.22 12.42 1.84
CA TYR A 113 23.05 12.92 1.12
C TYR A 113 22.54 11.86 0.16
N ILE A 114 21.24 11.64 0.16
CA ILE A 114 20.55 10.66 -0.67
C ILE A 114 19.61 11.39 -1.63
N VAL A 115 19.79 11.11 -2.92
CA VAL A 115 18.90 11.57 -3.99
C VAL A 115 17.74 10.58 -4.13
N PHE A 116 16.53 11.11 -4.27
CA PHE A 116 15.30 10.34 -4.42
C PHE A 116 14.38 10.97 -5.48
N PRO A 117 13.49 10.21 -6.14
CA PRO A 117 12.62 10.75 -7.18
C PRO A 117 11.48 11.60 -6.58
N LEU A 118 11.24 12.79 -7.13
CA LEU A 118 10.07 13.63 -6.83
C LEU A 118 9.04 13.60 -7.98
N LYS A 119 9.53 13.66 -9.21
CA LYS A 119 8.75 13.54 -10.45
C LYS A 119 9.62 12.84 -11.47
N VAL A 120 9.18 11.71 -12.01
CA VAL A 120 9.87 11.03 -13.12
C VAL A 120 8.83 10.73 -14.18
N ASN A 121 9.13 11.05 -15.43
CA ASN A 121 8.24 10.75 -16.55
C ASN A 121 8.30 9.26 -16.89
N ASP A 122 7.20 8.74 -17.44
CA ASP A 122 7.16 7.35 -17.92
C ASP A 122 8.01 7.17 -19.17
N GLU A 123 8.05 8.20 -20.03
CA GLU A 123 8.86 8.22 -21.24
C GLU A 123 9.74 9.48 -21.31
N GLU A 124 11.01 9.29 -21.65
CA GLU A 124 11.93 10.39 -21.95
C GLU A 124 11.73 10.85 -23.39
N LYS A 125 11.43 12.13 -23.58
CA LYS A 125 11.30 12.72 -24.91
C LYS A 125 12.69 13.10 -25.44
N VAL A 126 12.74 13.44 -26.73
CA VAL A 126 13.97 13.83 -27.43
C VAL A 126 14.76 14.89 -26.66
N ASP A 127 14.07 15.88 -26.08
CA ASP A 127 14.70 16.92 -25.28
C ASP A 127 14.44 16.71 -23.78
N HIS A 128 15.21 15.79 -23.19
CA HIS A 128 15.07 15.41 -21.79
C HIS A 128 15.94 16.26 -20.83
N PHE A 129 15.43 16.50 -19.62
CA PHE A 129 16.11 17.19 -18.52
C PHE A 129 15.98 16.41 -17.22
N ASP A 130 17.10 16.23 -16.52
CA ASP A 130 17.13 15.78 -15.14
C ASP A 130 17.47 16.98 -14.25
N LEU A 131 16.60 17.31 -13.29
CA LEU A 131 16.77 18.42 -12.35
C LEU A 131 16.86 17.90 -10.92
N LEU A 132 17.70 18.53 -10.10
CA LEU A 132 17.72 18.37 -8.66
C LEU A 132 16.97 19.54 -8.04
N TYR A 133 16.04 19.27 -7.15
CA TYR A 133 15.28 20.26 -6.38
C TYR A 133 15.71 20.17 -4.92
N ILE A 134 16.18 21.30 -4.39
CA ILE A 134 16.58 21.44 -2.99
C ILE A 134 15.76 22.55 -2.35
N THR A 135 15.50 22.40 -1.06
CA THR A 135 14.74 23.38 -0.28
C THR A 135 15.58 23.85 0.89
N ASP A 136 15.59 25.16 1.10
CA ASP A 136 15.90 25.78 2.39
C ASP A 136 14.55 26.16 3.05
N ASN A 137 14.53 26.42 4.36
CA ASN A 137 13.30 26.53 5.19
C ASN A 137 12.17 27.40 4.57
N GLU A 138 12.50 28.34 3.68
CA GLU A 138 11.55 29.24 3.03
C GLU A 138 11.57 29.20 1.49
N ASN A 139 12.56 28.58 0.85
CA ASN A 139 12.79 28.67 -0.60
C ASN A 139 13.12 27.33 -1.26
N GLY A 140 12.61 27.14 -2.48
CA GLY A 140 12.97 26.02 -3.35
C GLY A 140 13.92 26.46 -4.48
N HIS A 141 14.88 25.60 -4.83
CA HIS A 141 15.87 25.87 -5.86
C HIS A 141 16.08 24.67 -6.79
N TYR A 142 15.99 24.92 -8.09
CA TYR A 142 16.30 23.92 -9.12
C TYR A 142 17.76 24.00 -9.54
N ILE A 143 18.32 22.84 -9.86
CA ILE A 143 19.70 22.66 -10.28
C ILE A 143 19.71 21.66 -11.44
N PHE A 144 20.51 21.92 -12.46
CA PHE A 144 20.63 21.00 -13.60
C PHE A 144 21.52 19.80 -13.25
N ILE A 145 21.06 18.58 -13.53
CA ILE A 145 21.87 17.36 -13.43
C ILE A 145 22.45 17.07 -14.81
N ASN A 146 23.76 17.22 -14.96
CA ASN A 146 24.43 16.91 -16.23
C ASN A 146 24.90 15.45 -16.34
N ASN A 147 24.98 14.74 -15.21
CA ASN A 147 25.37 13.33 -15.17
C ASN A 147 24.70 12.61 -14.00
N PHE A 148 23.53 12.01 -14.28
CA PHE A 148 22.74 11.31 -13.28
C PHE A 148 23.51 10.16 -12.61
N SER A 149 24.13 9.28 -13.40
CA SER A 149 24.89 8.13 -12.87
C SER A 149 25.98 8.57 -11.89
N ARG A 150 26.71 9.65 -12.18
CA ARG A 150 27.75 10.20 -11.30
C ARG A 150 27.17 10.76 -10.00
N LEU A 151 25.99 11.39 -10.07
CA LEU A 151 25.32 11.95 -8.90
C LEU A 151 24.93 10.84 -7.90
N VAL A 152 24.30 9.75 -8.38
CA VAL A 152 23.69 8.72 -7.52
C VAL A 152 24.61 7.54 -7.19
N ARG A 153 25.75 7.39 -7.89
CA ARG A 153 26.69 6.28 -7.73
C ARG A 153 27.01 5.91 -6.29
N SER A 154 27.34 6.91 -5.47
CA SER A 154 27.77 6.70 -4.08
C SER A 154 26.65 6.14 -3.18
N GLN A 155 25.39 6.21 -3.60
CA GLN A 155 24.25 5.61 -2.89
C GLN A 155 24.16 4.10 -3.11
N SER A 156 24.73 3.58 -4.20
CA SER A 156 24.63 2.17 -4.58
C SER A 156 25.92 1.39 -4.31
N SER A 157 27.10 1.98 -4.54
CA SER A 157 28.36 1.26 -4.36
C SER A 157 29.56 2.16 -4.12
N LYS A 158 30.57 1.60 -3.44
CA LYS A 158 31.90 2.20 -3.25
C LYS A 158 32.87 1.92 -4.41
N HIS A 159 32.56 0.99 -5.31
CA HIS A 159 33.43 0.63 -6.44
C HIS A 159 33.43 1.71 -7.53
N LYS A 160 34.43 1.70 -8.45
CA LYS A 160 34.65 2.72 -9.50
C LYS A 160 34.15 2.35 -10.91
N ASP A 161 33.65 1.13 -11.12
CA ASP A 161 33.20 0.63 -12.44
C ASP A 161 31.99 1.37 -13.04
N SER A 162 31.94 1.59 -14.35
CA SER A 162 30.77 2.21 -14.99
C SER A 162 29.49 1.42 -14.73
N ARG A 163 28.38 2.11 -14.47
CA ARG A 163 27.05 1.52 -14.21
C ARG A 163 25.95 2.36 -14.84
N VAL A 164 24.93 1.67 -15.33
CA VAL A 164 23.66 2.26 -15.78
C VAL A 164 22.68 2.22 -14.61
N PHE A 165 21.90 3.28 -14.42
CA PHE A 165 20.93 3.38 -13.33
C PHE A 165 19.53 3.54 -13.89
N CYS A 166 18.57 2.83 -13.31
CA CYS A 166 17.17 3.15 -13.50
C CYS A 166 16.87 4.49 -12.82
N LYS A 167 16.39 5.47 -13.56
CA LYS A 167 16.02 6.80 -13.03
C LYS A 167 14.77 6.77 -12.15
N ARG A 168 13.95 5.73 -12.23
CA ARG A 168 12.72 5.57 -11.41
C ARG A 168 13.00 4.96 -10.04
N CYS A 169 13.82 3.90 -10.00
CA CYS A 169 14.05 3.11 -8.80
C CYS A 169 15.51 3.08 -8.30
N PHE A 170 16.43 3.71 -9.02
CA PHE A 170 17.85 3.82 -8.66
C PHE A 170 18.58 2.46 -8.60
N THR A 171 17.95 1.37 -9.05
CA THR A 171 18.62 0.09 -9.28
C THR A 171 19.73 0.27 -10.31
N SER A 172 20.91 -0.28 -10.01
CA SER A 172 22.09 -0.17 -10.86
C SER A 172 22.38 -1.47 -11.61
N PHE A 173 22.81 -1.34 -12.85
CA PHE A 173 23.23 -2.43 -13.72
C PHE A 173 24.69 -2.18 -14.10
N ASP A 174 25.58 -3.06 -13.64
CA ASP A 174 26.98 -3.03 -14.07
C ASP A 174 27.12 -3.59 -15.48
N CYS A 175 28.28 -3.39 -16.11
CA CYS A 175 28.56 -3.89 -17.45
C CYS A 175 29.22 -5.28 -17.44
N ARG A 176 29.18 -6.03 -16.32
CA ARG A 176 29.86 -7.33 -16.23
C ARG A 176 29.00 -8.37 -16.94
N GLU A 177 29.59 -9.13 -17.85
CA GLU A 177 28.90 -10.25 -18.49
C GLU A 177 28.70 -11.38 -17.48
N LEU A 178 27.44 -11.75 -17.28
CA LEU A 178 27.03 -12.83 -16.39
C LEU A 178 26.18 -13.82 -17.20
N LYS A 179 26.47 -15.12 -17.04
CA LYS A 179 25.87 -16.21 -17.84
C LYS A 179 24.33 -16.20 -17.86
N TYR A 180 23.70 -15.73 -16.79
CA TYR A 180 22.24 -15.78 -16.60
C TYR A 180 21.61 -14.42 -16.29
N LYS A 181 22.34 -13.32 -16.46
CA LYS A 181 21.83 -11.98 -16.11
C LYS A 181 22.24 -10.94 -17.14
N LYS A 182 21.26 -10.22 -17.67
CA LYS A 182 21.48 -9.06 -18.54
C LYS A 182 22.17 -7.94 -17.77
N ASN A 183 23.04 -7.21 -18.44
CA ASN A 183 23.90 -6.19 -17.86
C ASN A 183 23.72 -4.84 -18.59
N GLY A 184 24.31 -3.78 -18.07
CA GLY A 184 24.32 -2.44 -18.66
C GLY A 184 22.93 -1.97 -19.10
N GLN A 185 22.83 -1.50 -20.35
CA GLN A 185 21.57 -1.02 -20.93
C GLN A 185 20.55 -2.14 -21.12
N ALA A 186 20.96 -3.32 -21.61
CA ALA A 186 20.05 -4.44 -21.81
C ALA A 186 19.40 -4.92 -20.48
N GLY A 187 20.14 -4.84 -19.38
CA GLY A 187 19.62 -5.11 -18.03
C GLY A 187 18.62 -4.05 -17.57
N LEU A 188 18.88 -2.78 -17.87
CA LEU A 188 17.94 -1.69 -17.60
C LEU A 188 16.65 -1.87 -18.42
N ASP A 189 16.75 -2.14 -19.72
CA ASP A 189 15.58 -2.29 -20.60
C ASP A 189 14.67 -3.43 -20.16
N ASP A 190 15.27 -4.55 -19.72
CA ASP A 190 14.52 -5.69 -19.19
C ASP A 190 13.86 -5.37 -17.85
N HIS A 191 14.57 -4.67 -16.96
CA HIS A 191 14.03 -4.19 -15.70
C HIS A 191 12.86 -3.21 -15.89
N MET A 192 12.92 -2.36 -16.92
CA MET A 192 11.88 -1.37 -17.21
C MET A 192 10.54 -2.00 -17.61
N LYS A 193 10.52 -3.24 -18.11
CA LYS A 193 9.27 -3.98 -18.37
C LYS A 193 8.43 -4.18 -17.11
N ILE A 194 9.09 -4.29 -15.95
CA ILE A 194 8.42 -4.45 -14.65
C ILE A 194 8.35 -3.09 -13.94
N CYS A 195 9.49 -2.41 -13.79
CA CYS A 195 9.56 -1.16 -13.04
C CYS A 195 8.75 -0.02 -13.68
N GLY A 196 8.64 0.02 -15.00
CA GLY A 196 7.87 1.03 -15.72
C GLY A 196 6.38 1.02 -15.39
N ALA A 197 5.81 -0.15 -15.07
CA ALA A 197 4.40 -0.30 -14.69
C ALA A 197 4.08 0.23 -13.28
N HIS A 198 5.11 0.51 -12.47
CA HIS A 198 4.96 0.95 -11.08
C HIS A 198 5.37 2.42 -10.90
N LYS A 199 4.90 3.02 -9.82
CA LYS A 199 5.29 4.39 -9.44
C LYS A 199 6.80 4.46 -9.13
N PRO A 200 7.49 5.55 -9.50
CA PRO A 200 8.89 5.77 -9.11
C PRO A 200 9.03 5.76 -7.58
N ILE A 201 10.04 5.06 -7.06
CA ILE A 201 10.30 4.90 -5.62
C ILE A 201 11.80 4.82 -5.36
N LEU A 202 12.28 5.20 -4.18
CA LEU A 202 13.62 4.81 -3.74
C LEU A 202 13.49 3.53 -2.91
N PRO A 203 13.93 2.35 -3.40
CA PRO A 203 13.85 1.11 -2.63
C PRO A 203 14.76 1.20 -1.40
N VAL A 204 14.17 0.98 -0.22
CA VAL A 204 14.90 0.91 1.05
C VAL A 204 15.04 -0.57 1.41
N MET A 205 16.26 -1.08 1.30
CA MET A 205 16.56 -2.43 1.77
C MET A 205 16.71 -2.41 3.30
N PRO A 206 16.26 -3.47 4.02
CA PRO A 206 16.59 -3.67 5.42
C PRO A 206 18.10 -3.59 5.65
N LYS A 207 18.53 -3.18 6.84
CA LYS A 207 19.96 -3.21 7.15
C LYS A 207 20.45 -4.65 7.17
N GLU A 208 21.75 -4.81 6.94
CA GLU A 208 22.39 -6.11 7.07
C GLU A 208 22.16 -6.67 8.49
N GLY A 209 21.58 -7.86 8.57
CA GLY A 209 21.17 -8.49 9.83
C GLY A 209 19.76 -8.16 10.33
N GLU A 210 19.06 -7.19 9.73
CA GLU A 210 17.63 -6.99 10.00
C GLU A 210 16.81 -8.04 9.24
N CYS A 211 16.07 -8.87 9.99
CA CYS A 211 15.17 -9.86 9.45
C CYS A 211 13.72 -9.44 9.69
N VAL A 212 12.82 -9.82 8.77
CA VAL A 212 11.38 -9.74 8.99
C VAL A 212 10.94 -11.07 9.59
N GLU A 213 10.20 -11.01 10.70
CA GLU A 213 9.61 -12.18 11.35
C GLU A 213 8.09 -12.07 11.33
N PHE A 214 7.41 -13.21 11.22
CA PHE A 214 5.97 -13.27 11.33
C PHE A 214 5.56 -13.28 12.81
N LYS A 215 4.73 -12.33 13.22
CA LYS A 215 4.30 -12.17 14.62
C LYS A 215 2.87 -12.61 14.88
N THR A 216 2.01 -12.55 13.86
CA THR A 216 0.56 -12.67 14.06
C THR A 216 0.09 -14.13 13.89
N TRP A 217 0.65 -15.04 14.70
CA TRP A 217 0.35 -16.48 14.64
C TRP A 217 -1.12 -16.80 14.89
N LYS A 218 -1.81 -16.02 15.72
CA LYS A 218 -3.28 -16.13 15.90
C LYS A 218 -4.08 -16.11 14.58
N ASN A 219 -3.58 -15.42 13.54
CA ASN A 219 -4.27 -15.33 12.25
C ASN A 219 -4.01 -16.53 11.33
N THR A 220 -3.16 -17.48 11.74
CA THR A 220 -2.94 -18.72 10.98
C THR A 220 -3.97 -19.79 11.32
N VAL A 221 -4.73 -19.60 12.41
CA VAL A 221 -5.82 -20.51 12.80
C VAL A 221 -6.98 -20.31 11.83
N ARG A 222 -7.30 -21.37 11.08
CA ARG A 222 -8.44 -21.37 10.16
C ARG A 222 -9.76 -21.41 10.93
N HIS A 223 -10.79 -20.79 10.35
CA HIS A 223 -12.15 -20.96 10.83
C HIS A 223 -12.64 -22.39 10.51
N PRO A 224 -13.19 -23.11 11.50
CA PRO A 224 -13.71 -24.46 11.28
C PRO A 224 -14.98 -24.47 10.41
N PHE A 225 -15.73 -23.36 10.39
CA PHE A 225 -16.94 -23.20 9.61
C PHE A 225 -16.95 -21.85 8.90
N VAL A 226 -17.47 -21.85 7.68
CA VAL A 226 -17.72 -20.67 6.87
C VAL A 226 -19.08 -20.83 6.20
N ILE A 227 -19.87 -19.76 6.09
CA ILE A 227 -21.13 -19.77 5.36
C ILE A 227 -20.98 -18.92 4.10
N TYR A 228 -21.39 -19.44 2.96
CA TYR A 228 -21.54 -18.68 1.73
C TYR A 228 -23.03 -18.52 1.46
N ALA A 229 -23.48 -17.29 1.22
CA ALA A 229 -24.88 -16.97 1.02
C ALA A 229 -25.08 -16.00 -0.15
N ASP A 230 -26.26 -16.06 -0.74
CA ASP A 230 -26.68 -15.17 -1.83
C ASP A 230 -28.21 -14.98 -1.82
N PHE A 231 -28.67 -13.81 -2.28
CA PHE A 231 -30.08 -13.47 -2.41
C PHE A 231 -30.48 -13.27 -3.86
N GLU A 232 -31.70 -13.68 -4.18
CA GLU A 232 -32.38 -13.29 -5.41
C GLU A 232 -33.54 -12.36 -5.06
N ALA A 233 -33.74 -11.32 -5.86
CA ALA A 233 -34.77 -10.32 -5.62
C ALA A 233 -35.64 -10.09 -6.85
N LEU A 234 -36.92 -9.83 -6.60
CA LEU A 234 -37.86 -9.33 -7.60
C LEU A 234 -37.67 -7.83 -7.81
N LEU A 235 -37.82 -7.41 -9.07
CA LEU A 235 -37.86 -6.00 -9.46
C LEU A 235 -39.30 -5.52 -9.57
N VAL A 236 -39.88 -5.12 -8.43
CA VAL A 236 -41.27 -4.63 -8.38
C VAL A 236 -41.28 -3.18 -8.86
N LYS A 237 -42.00 -2.92 -9.95
CA LYS A 237 -42.15 -1.55 -10.47
C LYS A 237 -42.94 -0.71 -9.48
N THR A 238 -42.45 0.50 -9.20
CA THR A 238 -43.12 1.46 -8.32
C THR A 238 -43.25 2.82 -9.02
N ASN A 239 -44.23 3.61 -8.58
CA ASN A 239 -44.44 4.99 -9.02
C ASN A 239 -44.12 6.00 -7.90
N GLU A 240 -43.42 5.56 -6.86
CA GLU A 240 -43.05 6.42 -5.73
C GLU A 240 -42.07 7.53 -6.16
N LYS A 241 -42.32 8.74 -5.67
CA LYS A 241 -41.41 9.88 -5.83
C LYS A 241 -40.59 10.07 -4.55
N LYS A 242 -39.27 10.20 -4.68
CA LYS A 242 -38.35 10.54 -3.59
C LYS A 242 -37.92 12.01 -3.75
N GLY A 243 -38.67 12.91 -3.13
CA GLY A 243 -38.51 14.36 -3.31
C GLY A 243 -39.20 14.88 -4.58
N GLU A 244 -38.84 16.10 -5.01
CA GLU A 244 -39.53 16.78 -6.12
C GLU A 244 -39.10 16.29 -7.51
N SER A 245 -37.83 15.85 -7.66
CA SER A 245 -37.22 15.58 -8.97
C SER A 245 -36.85 14.11 -9.23
N THR A 246 -36.99 13.21 -8.24
CA THR A 246 -36.53 11.82 -8.36
C THR A 246 -37.71 10.86 -8.26
N GLN A 247 -37.87 9.99 -9.28
CA GLN A 247 -38.85 8.91 -9.27
C GLN A 247 -38.13 7.57 -9.06
N ILE A 248 -38.59 6.79 -8.09
CA ILE A 248 -38.11 5.42 -7.88
C ILE A 248 -38.74 4.57 -8.99
N ILE A 249 -37.90 3.91 -9.79
CA ILE A 249 -38.36 3.12 -10.95
C ILE A 249 -38.78 1.72 -10.49
N GLN A 250 -37.98 1.12 -9.60
CA GLN A 250 -38.14 -0.25 -9.12
C GLN A 250 -37.73 -0.36 -7.65
N ARG A 251 -38.43 -1.21 -6.92
CA ARG A 251 -38.06 -1.68 -5.58
C ARG A 251 -37.58 -3.11 -5.70
N HIS A 252 -36.46 -3.40 -5.03
CA HIS A 252 -35.89 -4.73 -4.97
C HIS A 252 -36.45 -5.42 -3.73
N GLU A 253 -37.20 -6.50 -3.93
CA GLU A 253 -37.79 -7.28 -2.85
C GLU A 253 -37.17 -8.68 -2.83
N ALA A 254 -36.59 -9.08 -1.70
CA ALA A 254 -35.98 -10.39 -1.56
C ALA A 254 -37.02 -11.49 -1.84
N MET A 255 -36.72 -12.35 -2.81
CA MET A 255 -37.60 -13.42 -3.28
C MET A 255 -37.15 -14.79 -2.76
N SER A 256 -35.84 -15.01 -2.76
CA SER A 256 -35.26 -16.25 -2.27
C SER A 256 -33.84 -16.04 -1.81
N TYR A 257 -33.34 -16.95 -0.98
CA TYR A 257 -31.94 -17.02 -0.66
C TYR A 257 -31.42 -18.45 -0.79
N GLY A 258 -30.12 -18.57 -0.99
CA GLY A 258 -29.39 -19.81 -0.84
C GLY A 258 -28.22 -19.59 0.10
N PHE A 259 -27.97 -20.53 1.01
CA PHE A 259 -26.69 -20.57 1.72
C PHE A 259 -26.13 -21.99 1.82
N MET A 260 -24.81 -22.07 1.94
CA MET A 260 -24.08 -23.32 2.11
C MET A 260 -23.10 -23.17 3.26
N VAL A 261 -23.17 -24.10 4.21
CA VAL A 261 -22.21 -24.21 5.31
C VAL A 261 -21.04 -25.07 4.83
N LYS A 262 -19.84 -24.51 4.83
CA LYS A 262 -18.60 -25.22 4.52
C LYS A 262 -17.82 -25.44 5.81
N ALA A 263 -17.76 -26.70 6.24
CA ALA A 263 -16.87 -27.13 7.31
C ALA A 263 -15.44 -27.34 6.77
N SER A 264 -14.43 -27.15 7.65
CA SER A 264 -13.05 -27.57 7.39
C SER A 264 -12.99 -29.09 7.22
N GLU A 265 -11.98 -29.58 6.47
CA GLU A 265 -11.73 -31.01 6.30
C GLU A 265 -11.44 -31.72 7.63
N ASP A 266 -10.95 -30.96 8.62
CA ASP A 266 -10.66 -31.46 9.95
C ASP A 266 -11.92 -31.65 10.81
N VAL A 267 -13.11 -31.16 10.41
CA VAL A 267 -14.31 -31.37 11.23
C VAL A 267 -14.85 -32.79 11.00
N PRO A 268 -14.96 -33.64 12.04
CA PRO A 268 -15.50 -35.00 11.89
C PRO A 268 -16.95 -35.00 11.38
N ALA A 269 -17.23 -35.86 10.40
CA ALA A 269 -18.56 -35.98 9.80
C ALA A 269 -19.64 -36.40 10.81
N ASP A 270 -19.28 -37.24 11.78
CA ASP A 270 -20.21 -37.70 12.82
C ASP A 270 -20.71 -36.54 13.69
N LEU A 271 -19.84 -35.56 14.00
CA LEU A 271 -20.22 -34.36 14.75
C LEU A 271 -21.17 -33.47 13.94
N LEU A 272 -20.96 -33.37 12.62
CA LEU A 272 -21.85 -32.60 11.73
C LEU A 272 -23.28 -33.19 11.75
N ILE A 273 -23.38 -34.53 11.71
CA ILE A 273 -24.66 -35.24 11.74
C ILE A 273 -25.31 -35.09 13.12
N GLN A 274 -24.55 -35.29 14.21
CA GLN A 274 -25.05 -35.20 15.58
C GLN A 274 -25.62 -33.81 15.90
N HIS A 275 -24.98 -32.75 15.41
CA HIS A 275 -25.43 -31.37 15.62
C HIS A 275 -26.38 -30.87 14.51
N GLU A 276 -26.80 -31.75 13.59
CA GLU A 276 -27.72 -31.45 12.49
C GLU A 276 -27.29 -30.21 11.67
N ILE A 277 -25.98 -30.11 11.39
CA ILE A 277 -25.44 -29.01 10.57
C ILE A 277 -25.67 -29.36 9.10
N PRO A 278 -26.32 -28.48 8.31
CA PRO A 278 -26.58 -28.75 6.91
C PRO A 278 -25.27 -28.82 6.12
N THR A 279 -25.05 -29.93 5.41
CA THR A 279 -23.88 -30.14 4.54
C THR A 279 -24.15 -29.83 3.08
N GLY A 280 -25.43 -29.73 2.68
CA GLY A 280 -25.89 -29.33 1.36
C GLY A 280 -26.35 -27.87 1.30
N PRO A 281 -26.67 -27.36 0.10
CA PRO A 281 -27.22 -26.03 -0.06
C PRO A 281 -28.63 -25.95 0.57
N VAL A 282 -28.82 -24.97 1.44
CA VAL A 282 -30.12 -24.61 2.01
C VAL A 282 -30.71 -23.52 1.13
N ILE A 283 -31.85 -23.79 0.52
CA ILE A 283 -32.54 -22.86 -0.38
C ILE A 283 -33.93 -22.61 0.18
N TYR A 284 -34.30 -21.33 0.27
CA TYR A 284 -35.64 -20.92 0.67
C TYR A 284 -36.18 -19.94 -0.37
N ARG A 285 -37.45 -20.13 -0.73
CA ARG A 285 -38.19 -19.23 -1.63
C ARG A 285 -39.42 -18.74 -0.87
N GLY A 286 -39.60 -17.42 -0.85
CA GLY A 286 -40.79 -16.81 -0.26
C GLY A 286 -42.06 -17.29 -0.95
N SER A 287 -43.16 -17.26 -0.20
CA SER A 287 -44.50 -17.57 -0.70
C SER A 287 -45.42 -16.36 -0.53
N GLU A 288 -46.62 -16.41 -1.11
CA GLU A 288 -47.60 -15.33 -0.94
C GLU A 288 -47.96 -15.09 0.55
N ASN A 289 -47.81 -16.11 1.40
CA ASN A 289 -48.09 -16.03 2.84
C ASN A 289 -46.85 -15.69 3.69
N GLU A 290 -45.64 -15.81 3.12
CA GLU A 290 -44.36 -15.58 3.79
C GLU A 290 -43.45 -14.74 2.90
N THR A 291 -43.68 -13.43 2.92
CA THR A 291 -42.94 -12.48 2.08
C THR A 291 -41.63 -12.00 2.71
N ASP A 292 -41.42 -12.27 4.00
CA ASP A 292 -40.25 -11.77 4.75
C ASP A 292 -39.04 -12.72 4.65
N VAL A 293 -38.53 -12.85 3.43
CA VAL A 293 -37.43 -13.74 3.08
C VAL A 293 -36.13 -13.38 3.80
N ALA A 294 -35.88 -12.07 4.00
CA ALA A 294 -34.68 -11.59 4.67
C ALA A 294 -34.68 -11.92 6.17
N LYS A 295 -35.84 -11.81 6.84
CA LYS A 295 -35.96 -12.21 8.23
C LYS A 295 -35.77 -13.71 8.40
N HIS A 296 -36.43 -14.51 7.56
CA HIS A 296 -36.27 -15.97 7.57
C HIS A 296 -34.80 -16.38 7.34
N PHE A 297 -34.07 -15.67 6.49
CA PHE A 297 -32.63 -15.88 6.32
C PHE A 297 -31.84 -15.65 7.61
N VAL A 298 -32.06 -14.52 8.30
CA VAL A 298 -31.36 -14.20 9.54
C VAL A 298 -31.65 -15.24 10.61
N GLU A 299 -32.90 -15.66 10.77
CA GLU A 299 -33.30 -16.72 11.71
C GLU A 299 -32.60 -18.05 11.39
N ALA A 300 -32.62 -18.47 10.12
CA ALA A 300 -31.98 -19.71 9.68
C ALA A 300 -30.46 -19.70 9.90
N VAL A 301 -29.77 -18.61 9.58
CA VAL A 301 -28.32 -18.48 9.82
C VAL A 301 -28.00 -18.47 11.30
N VAL A 302 -28.80 -17.80 12.13
CA VAL A 302 -28.64 -17.79 13.59
C VAL A 302 -28.83 -19.18 14.18
N ASP A 303 -29.81 -19.95 13.71
CA ASP A 303 -30.02 -21.34 14.16
C ASP A 303 -28.85 -22.25 13.79
N VAL A 304 -28.36 -22.15 12.56
CA VAL A 304 -27.13 -22.84 12.14
C VAL A 304 -25.93 -22.42 13.00
N ALA A 305 -25.79 -21.13 13.31
CA ALA A 305 -24.71 -20.64 14.14
C ALA A 305 -24.79 -21.16 15.59
N ARG A 306 -25.99 -21.33 16.15
CA ARG A 306 -26.21 -21.99 17.46
C ARG A 306 -25.83 -23.47 17.43
N LYS A 307 -26.17 -24.19 16.35
CA LYS A 307 -25.75 -25.59 16.15
C LYS A 307 -24.22 -25.71 16.09
N ILE A 308 -23.57 -24.80 15.34
CA ILE A 308 -22.10 -24.71 15.28
C ILE A 308 -21.52 -24.38 16.65
N GLU A 309 -22.10 -23.44 17.40
CA GLU A 309 -21.64 -23.12 18.76
C GLU A 309 -21.68 -24.35 19.68
N GLY A 310 -22.76 -25.15 19.59
CA GLY A 310 -22.88 -26.42 20.30
C GLY A 310 -21.75 -27.39 19.97
N LEU A 311 -21.44 -27.55 18.69
CA LEU A 311 -20.34 -28.42 18.23
C LEU A 311 -18.98 -27.91 18.71
N MET A 312 -18.75 -26.60 18.63
CA MET A 312 -17.49 -25.96 19.03
C MET A 312 -17.23 -26.02 20.54
N LYS A 313 -18.23 -26.36 21.36
CA LYS A 313 -18.07 -26.62 22.80
C LYS A 313 -17.60 -28.05 23.09
N THR A 314 -17.61 -28.95 22.11
CA THR A 314 -17.08 -30.30 22.23
C THR A 314 -15.56 -30.24 22.41
N ASN A 315 -15.06 -30.92 23.44
CA ASN A 315 -13.62 -31.00 23.73
C ASN A 315 -13.20 -32.46 23.75
N ILE A 316 -12.71 -32.94 22.61
CA ILE A 316 -12.19 -34.31 22.50
C ILE A 316 -10.79 -34.34 23.15
N PRO A 317 -10.54 -35.23 24.12
CA PRO A 317 -9.25 -35.33 24.77
C PRO A 317 -8.16 -35.76 23.78
N LEU A 318 -7.00 -35.12 23.89
CA LEU A 318 -5.80 -35.44 23.10
C LEU A 318 -5.38 -36.91 23.27
N ILE A 319 -5.17 -37.60 22.14
CA ILE A 319 -4.58 -38.93 22.09
C ILE A 319 -3.24 -38.82 21.36
N MET A 320 -2.14 -39.15 22.04
CA MET A 320 -0.79 -39.10 21.46
C MET A 320 -0.22 -40.49 21.25
N THR A 321 0.44 -40.66 20.12
CA THR A 321 1.30 -41.83 19.86
C THR A 321 2.61 -41.73 20.65
N GLU A 322 3.29 -42.86 20.86
CA GLU A 322 4.60 -42.89 21.52
C GLU A 322 5.64 -41.99 20.80
N GLY A 323 5.58 -41.91 19.47
CA GLY A 323 6.47 -41.06 18.66
C GLY A 323 6.22 -39.57 18.84
N GLU A 324 4.97 -39.15 18.95
CA GLU A 324 4.61 -37.74 19.23
C GLU A 324 4.98 -37.35 20.66
N GLU A 325 4.77 -38.24 21.62
CA GLU A 325 5.16 -38.00 23.01
C GLU A 325 6.68 -37.86 23.14
N LYS A 326 7.45 -38.70 22.43
CA LYS A 326 8.92 -38.54 22.33
C LYS A 326 9.31 -37.21 21.69
N THR A 327 8.65 -36.81 20.60
CA THR A 327 8.88 -35.51 19.95
C THR A 327 8.60 -34.35 20.90
N HIS A 328 7.54 -34.47 21.70
CA HIS A 328 7.19 -33.52 22.75
C HIS A 328 8.18 -33.55 23.93
N GLN A 329 8.81 -34.66 24.27
CA GLN A 329 9.80 -34.67 25.34
C GLN A 329 11.15 -34.08 24.89
N GLU A 330 11.56 -34.35 23.65
CA GLU A 330 12.86 -33.92 23.12
C GLU A 330 12.88 -32.44 22.69
N CYS A 331 11.74 -31.85 22.35
CA CYS A 331 11.70 -30.47 21.85
C CYS A 331 11.96 -29.43 22.96
N ARG A 332 13.09 -28.74 22.83
CA ARG A 332 13.61 -27.72 23.77
C ARG A 332 13.33 -26.28 23.34
N VAL A 333 12.75 -26.08 22.16
CA VAL A 333 12.50 -24.77 21.56
C VAL A 333 11.07 -24.75 21.05
N CYS A 334 10.30 -23.72 21.37
CA CYS A 334 8.93 -23.57 20.92
C CYS A 334 8.85 -23.49 19.38
N ASN A 335 7.93 -24.24 18.78
CA ASN A 335 7.80 -24.34 17.33
C ASN A 335 7.43 -23.00 16.65
N LEU A 336 6.83 -22.04 17.38
CA LEU A 336 6.43 -20.72 16.86
C LEU A 336 7.42 -19.59 17.18
N CYS A 337 7.51 -19.14 18.43
CA CYS A 337 8.38 -18.02 18.85
C CYS A 337 9.89 -18.33 18.75
N LYS A 338 10.28 -19.60 18.57
CA LYS A 338 11.66 -20.09 18.67
C LYS A 338 12.35 -19.78 20.00
N CYS A 339 11.59 -19.46 21.04
CA CYS A 339 12.07 -19.25 22.38
C CYS A 339 12.36 -20.58 23.10
N SER A 340 13.36 -20.59 23.99
CA SER A 340 13.73 -21.78 24.75
C SER A 340 12.62 -22.17 25.72
N ILE A 341 12.25 -23.45 25.70
CA ILE A 341 11.27 -24.08 26.60
C ILE A 341 11.91 -25.22 27.41
N ALA A 342 13.25 -25.34 27.36
CA ALA A 342 13.98 -26.33 28.14
C ALA A 342 13.83 -26.06 29.65
N GLY A 343 13.20 -26.99 30.36
CA GLY A 343 13.00 -26.90 31.83
C GLY A 343 11.83 -26.03 32.28
N GLY A 344 11.01 -25.51 31.35
CA GLY A 344 9.78 -24.76 31.64
C GLY A 344 8.51 -25.55 31.31
N GLU A 345 7.34 -24.95 31.55
CA GLU A 345 6.04 -25.53 31.18
C GLU A 345 5.88 -25.56 29.65
N LYS A 346 5.91 -26.78 29.12
CA LYS A 346 5.70 -27.07 27.72
C LYS A 346 4.27 -27.52 27.46
N VAL A 347 3.63 -26.95 26.45
CA VAL A 347 2.22 -27.21 26.14
C VAL A 347 2.10 -28.08 24.89
N ARG A 348 1.17 -29.04 24.94
CA ARG A 348 0.77 -29.91 23.83
C ARG A 348 -0.34 -29.22 23.04
N ASP A 349 0.04 -28.48 22.00
CA ASP A 349 -0.93 -27.89 21.06
C ASP A 349 -1.60 -29.02 20.29
N HIS A 350 -2.93 -29.03 20.30
CA HIS A 350 -3.73 -30.08 19.69
C HIS A 350 -5.06 -29.52 19.19
N ASP A 351 -5.74 -30.32 18.37
CA ASP A 351 -7.06 -29.98 17.88
C ASP A 351 -8.15 -30.58 18.77
N HIS A 352 -8.98 -29.73 19.37
CA HIS A 352 -10.11 -30.16 20.22
C HIS A 352 -11.24 -30.87 19.46
N LEU A 353 -11.25 -30.80 18.11
CA LEU A 353 -12.24 -31.47 17.27
C LEU A 353 -11.75 -32.79 16.69
N THR A 354 -10.43 -33.02 16.58
CA THR A 354 -9.90 -34.24 15.95
C THR A 354 -9.03 -35.09 16.85
N ASP A 355 -8.76 -34.68 18.09
CA ASP A 355 -7.78 -35.28 19.03
C ASP A 355 -6.30 -35.16 18.62
N LYS A 356 -6.00 -34.68 17.41
CA LYS A 356 -4.66 -34.72 16.83
C LYS A 356 -3.70 -33.75 17.50
N PHE A 357 -2.53 -34.27 17.87
CA PHE A 357 -1.38 -33.46 18.25
C PHE A 357 -0.88 -32.64 17.06
N ARG A 358 -0.66 -31.33 17.27
CA ARG A 358 -0.14 -30.43 16.24
C ARG A 358 1.34 -30.16 16.44
N GLN A 359 1.70 -29.70 17.65
CA GLN A 359 3.05 -29.22 17.91
C GLN A 359 3.30 -28.94 19.41
N SER A 360 4.55 -28.59 19.67
CA SER A 360 5.10 -28.29 20.99
C SER A 360 5.33 -26.79 21.15
N LEU A 361 4.59 -26.15 22.05
CA LEU A 361 4.61 -24.69 22.21
C LEU A 361 4.95 -24.26 23.64
N CYS A 362 5.38 -23.00 23.77
CA CYS A 362 5.31 -22.30 25.05
C CYS A 362 3.86 -21.90 25.35
N SER A 363 3.53 -21.71 26.63
CA SER A 363 2.17 -21.35 27.07
C SER A 363 1.64 -20.08 26.38
N SER A 364 2.47 -19.05 26.21
CA SER A 364 2.06 -17.81 25.55
C SER A 364 1.63 -18.01 24.10
N CYS A 365 2.40 -18.77 23.31
CA CYS A 365 2.04 -19.06 21.92
C CYS A 365 0.78 -19.93 21.82
N ASN A 366 0.63 -20.91 22.71
CA ASN A 366 -0.56 -21.76 22.73
C ASN A 366 -1.84 -20.94 23.01
N LEU A 367 -1.77 -19.99 23.95
CA LEU A 367 -2.89 -19.10 24.28
C LEU A 367 -3.27 -18.15 23.15
N GLU A 368 -2.37 -17.88 22.20
CA GLU A 368 -2.69 -17.09 21.00
C GLU A 368 -3.39 -17.91 19.92
N LEU A 369 -3.19 -19.23 19.88
CA LEU A 369 -3.79 -20.14 18.88
C LEU A 369 -5.22 -20.57 19.27
N GLN A 370 -6.04 -19.63 19.72
CA GLN A 370 -7.43 -19.93 20.05
C GLN A 370 -8.25 -20.12 18.78
N GLN A 371 -9.11 -21.15 18.79
CA GLN A 371 -10.12 -21.30 17.76
C GLN A 371 -11.03 -20.06 17.73
N PRO A 372 -11.25 -19.45 16.56
CA PRO A 372 -12.11 -18.29 16.45
C PRO A 372 -13.54 -18.60 16.92
N LYS A 373 -14.11 -17.70 17.73
CA LYS A 373 -15.45 -17.85 18.33
C LYS A 373 -16.57 -17.23 17.49
N PHE A 374 -16.38 -17.13 16.19
CA PHE A 374 -17.38 -16.58 15.28
C PHE A 374 -17.39 -17.32 13.94
N VAL A 375 -18.54 -17.29 13.27
CA VAL A 375 -18.75 -17.91 11.97
C VAL A 375 -18.81 -16.79 10.91
N PRO A 376 -17.84 -16.71 10.00
CA PRO A 376 -17.89 -15.75 8.90
C PRO A 376 -18.96 -16.16 7.88
N VAL A 377 -19.74 -15.17 7.43
CA VAL A 377 -20.73 -15.30 6.36
C VAL A 377 -20.29 -14.42 5.19
N PHE A 378 -20.09 -15.01 4.03
CA PHE A 378 -19.64 -14.33 2.82
C PHE A 378 -20.76 -14.25 1.78
N PHE A 379 -20.86 -13.09 1.15
CA PHE A 379 -21.71 -12.84 -0.01
C PHE A 379 -20.88 -12.33 -1.16
N HIS A 380 -21.35 -12.55 -2.39
CA HIS A 380 -20.65 -12.06 -3.57
C HIS A 380 -20.73 -10.53 -3.70
N ASN A 381 -21.80 -9.90 -3.20
CA ASN A 381 -21.99 -8.45 -3.28
C ASN A 381 -22.59 -7.80 -2.01
N LEU A 382 -22.11 -8.21 -0.83
CA LEU A 382 -22.61 -7.70 0.46
C LEU A 382 -22.72 -6.17 0.50
N SER A 383 -21.60 -5.48 0.29
CA SER A 383 -21.47 -4.05 0.58
C SER A 383 -22.27 -3.14 -0.35
N ASN A 384 -22.62 -3.60 -1.55
CA ASN A 384 -23.36 -2.77 -2.52
C ASN A 384 -24.80 -3.23 -2.72
N TYR A 385 -25.21 -4.38 -2.20
CA TYR A 385 -26.53 -4.93 -2.48
C TYR A 385 -27.14 -5.69 -1.30
N ASP A 386 -26.65 -6.88 -0.97
CA ASP A 386 -27.33 -7.80 -0.05
C ASP A 386 -27.44 -7.23 1.38
N SER A 387 -26.49 -6.40 1.79
CA SER A 387 -26.52 -5.76 3.11
C SER A 387 -27.78 -4.93 3.34
N HIS A 388 -28.35 -4.31 2.31
CA HIS A 388 -29.57 -3.50 2.43
C HIS A 388 -30.80 -4.34 2.78
N LEU A 389 -30.83 -5.61 2.37
CA LEU A 389 -31.89 -6.55 2.69
C LEU A 389 -31.74 -7.11 4.11
N ILE A 390 -30.49 -7.33 4.55
CA ILE A 390 -30.21 -8.03 5.81
C ILE A 390 -30.22 -7.07 7.00
N VAL A 391 -29.65 -5.87 6.86
CA VAL A 391 -29.40 -4.96 7.99
C VAL A 391 -30.69 -4.53 8.68
N THR A 392 -31.80 -4.41 7.94
CA THR A 392 -33.13 -4.10 8.51
C THR A 392 -33.61 -5.19 9.45
N GLU A 393 -33.24 -6.45 9.18
CA GLU A 393 -33.71 -7.62 9.90
C GLU A 393 -32.78 -8.07 11.03
N LEU A 394 -31.64 -7.41 11.26
CA LEU A 394 -30.71 -7.81 12.32
C LEU A 394 -31.24 -7.49 13.73
N GLY A 395 -32.08 -6.46 13.86
CA GLY A 395 -32.54 -5.87 15.12
C GLY A 395 -33.80 -6.51 15.75
N TYR A 396 -34.16 -7.73 15.35
CA TYR A 396 -35.35 -8.42 15.86
C TYR A 396 -35.24 -8.91 17.31
N ASP A 397 -34.04 -8.91 17.90
CA ASP A 397 -33.78 -9.29 19.29
C ASP A 397 -32.94 -8.24 20.03
N THR A 398 -32.75 -8.42 21.34
CA THR A 398 -31.98 -7.51 22.19
C THR A 398 -30.47 -7.75 22.12
N LYS A 399 -29.98 -8.53 21.15
CA LYS A 399 -28.56 -8.86 21.06
C LYS A 399 -27.78 -7.74 20.39
N THR A 400 -26.53 -7.58 20.82
CA THR A 400 -25.63 -6.56 20.27
C THR A 400 -25.39 -6.80 18.79
N ILE A 401 -25.38 -5.71 18.03
CA ILE A 401 -24.99 -5.67 16.62
C ILE A 401 -23.81 -4.71 16.50
N ASN A 402 -22.77 -5.12 15.81
CA ASN A 402 -21.64 -4.26 15.47
C ASN A 402 -21.58 -4.07 13.96
N VAL A 403 -21.36 -2.85 13.49
CA VAL A 403 -21.37 -2.50 12.07
C VAL A 403 -20.12 -1.67 11.76
N ILE A 404 -19.44 -2.02 10.66
CA ILE A 404 -18.33 -1.26 10.11
C ILE A 404 -18.81 -0.59 8.80
N PRO A 405 -19.29 0.66 8.84
CA PRO A 405 -19.75 1.38 7.66
C PRO A 405 -18.57 1.94 6.86
N ASN A 406 -18.72 1.97 5.53
CA ASN A 406 -17.89 2.77 4.62
C ASN A 406 -18.55 4.12 4.31
N SER A 407 -19.88 4.13 4.19
CA SER A 407 -20.72 5.31 4.08
C SER A 407 -22.08 5.05 4.75
N GLU A 408 -22.98 6.03 4.75
CA GLU A 408 -24.35 5.85 5.28
C GLU A 408 -25.14 4.75 4.56
N GLU A 409 -24.78 4.45 3.31
CA GLU A 409 -25.44 3.44 2.49
C GLU A 409 -24.60 2.17 2.31
N LYS A 410 -23.28 2.21 2.50
CA LYS A 410 -22.40 1.06 2.23
C LYS A 410 -21.78 0.52 3.50
N PHE A 411 -22.00 -0.77 3.75
CA PHE A 411 -21.44 -1.49 4.90
C PHE A 411 -20.29 -2.40 4.48
N ILE A 412 -19.14 -2.28 5.14
CA ILE A 412 -17.98 -3.17 4.90
C ILE A 412 -18.26 -4.54 5.51
N SER A 413 -18.73 -4.54 6.76
CA SER A 413 -19.14 -5.74 7.48
C SER A 413 -20.11 -5.39 8.61
N PHE A 414 -20.85 -6.38 9.06
CA PHE A 414 -21.63 -6.32 10.29
C PHE A 414 -21.55 -7.66 11.02
N SER A 415 -21.83 -7.65 12.32
CA SER A 415 -21.72 -8.81 13.20
C SER A 415 -22.88 -8.81 14.17
N LYS A 416 -23.53 -9.97 14.31
CA LYS A 416 -24.60 -10.22 15.28
C LYS A 416 -24.10 -11.20 16.33
N TYR A 417 -24.28 -10.86 17.60
CA TYR A 417 -23.88 -11.71 18.72
C TYR A 417 -25.01 -12.67 19.08
N ILE A 418 -24.78 -13.98 19.02
CA ILE A 418 -25.81 -15.00 19.31
C ILE A 418 -25.82 -15.42 20.79
N SER A 419 -24.65 -15.52 21.40
CA SER A 419 -24.44 -15.78 22.83
C SER A 419 -23.74 -14.59 23.49
N SER A 420 -23.93 -14.47 24.81
CA SER A 420 -23.43 -13.35 25.62
C SER A 420 -21.93 -13.44 25.87
#